data_AF-A0A7C5UNT0-F1
#
_entry.id   AF-A0A7C5UNT0-F1
#
_cell.length_a   1.000
_cell.length_b   1.000
_cell.length_c   1.000
_cell.angle_alpha   90.00
_cell.angle_beta   90.00
_cell.angle_gamma   90.00
#
_symmetry.space_group_name_H-M   'P 1'
#
loop_
_entity.id
_entity.type
_entity.pdbx_description
1 polymer ?
#
loop_
_entity_poly.entity_id
_entity_poly.type
_entity_poly.pdbx_seq_one_letter_code
_entity_poly.pdbx_strand_id
1 'polypeptide(L)' 'MPVRVAEEWLATCGGCEVTVLDIGEPLLELLPKLQFVHMPVLMDHKYFG' A
#
# COMPACT_ATOMS: atom_id res chain seq x y z
N MET A 1 2.95 17.11 5.92
CA MET A 1 3.43 16.41 4.71
C MET A 1 3.09 14.94 4.88
N PRO A 2 2.46 14.30 3.88
CA PRO A 2 2.15 12.87 3.96
C PRO A 2 3.43 12.03 3.96
N VAL A 3 3.41 10.91 4.67
CA VAL A 3 4.53 9.97 4.73
C VAL A 3 4.59 9.19 3.43
N ARG A 4 5.75 9.17 2.77
CA ARG A 4 5.95 8.37 1.56
C ARG A 4 6.15 6.91 1.96
N VAL A 5 5.26 6.03 1.50
CA VAL A 5 5.25 4.61 1.82
C VAL A 5 5.49 3.80 0.55
N ALA A 6 6.45 2.89 0.62
CA ALA A 6 6.67 1.86 -0.37
C ALA A 6 6.44 0.50 0.31
N GLU A 7 5.65 -0.34 -0.33
CA GLU A 7 5.38 -1.71 0.06
C GLU A 7 5.70 -2.61 -1.13
N GLU A 8 6.43 -3.70 -0.89
CA GLU A 8 6.86 -4.63 -1.92
C GLU A 8 6.43 -6.04 -1.58
N TRP A 9 6.02 -6.74 -2.63
CA TRP A 9 5.47 -8.07 -2.55
C TRP A 9 6.50 -9.11 -3.00
N LEU A 10 7.23 -9.68 -2.05
CA LEU A 10 8.29 -10.66 -2.29
C LEU A 10 7.73 -12.11 -2.39
N ALA A 11 8.47 -13.11 -1.91
CA ALA A 11 8.01 -14.50 -1.84
C ALA A 11 7.00 -14.71 -0.68
N THR A 12 5.82 -14.09 -0.81
CA THR A 12 4.71 -14.11 0.17
C THR A 12 3.38 -14.38 -0.53
N CYS A 13 2.32 -14.62 0.24
CA CYS A 13 0.99 -14.96 -0.26
C CYS A 13 0.05 -13.77 -0.48
N GLY A 14 0.39 -12.56 -0.02
CA GLY A 14 -0.51 -11.39 -0.09
C GLY A 14 -1.28 -11.08 1.18
N GLY A 15 -1.19 -11.95 2.19
CA GLY A 15 -1.99 -11.78 3.40
C GLY A 15 -1.64 -10.50 4.16
N CYS A 16 -0.37 -10.11 4.21
CA CYS A 16 0.08 -8.92 4.93
C CYS A 16 -0.44 -7.64 4.27
N GLU A 17 -0.45 -7.63 2.94
CA GLU A 17 -0.88 -6.53 2.09
C GLU A 17 -2.41 -6.39 2.15
N VAL A 18 -3.14 -7.51 2.12
CA VAL A 18 -4.60 -7.54 2.31
C VAL A 18 -5.00 -7.10 3.71
N THR A 19 -4.22 -7.44 4.76
CA THR A 19 -4.50 -6.96 6.13
C THR A 19 -4.44 -5.42 6.25
N VAL A 20 -3.71 -4.72 5.38
CA VAL A 20 -3.77 -3.25 5.32
C VAL A 20 -5.16 -2.78 4.83
N LEU A 21 -5.78 -3.52 3.91
CA LEU A 21 -7.14 -3.25 3.45
C LEU A 21 -8.19 -3.63 4.50
N ASP A 22 -7.91 -4.68 5.28
CA ASP A 22 -8.77 -5.14 6.39
C ASP A 22 -8.80 -4.16 7.57
N ILE A 23 -8.00 -3.08 7.55
CA ILE A 23 -8.16 -1.94 8.48
C ILE A 23 -9.59 -1.38 8.40
N GLY A 24 -10.24 -1.48 7.24
CA GLY A 24 -11.62 -1.07 7.04
C GLY A 24 -11.79 0.45 6.96
N GLU A 25 -12.89 0.98 7.49
CA GLU A 25 -13.23 2.40 7.45
C GLU A 25 -12.13 3.35 7.99
N PRO A 26 -11.39 3.01 9.07
CA PRO A 26 -10.25 3.81 9.55
C PRO A 26 -9.16 4.05 8.50
N LEU A 27 -9.06 3.20 7.47
CA LEU A 27 -8.09 3.39 6.39
C LEU A 27 -8.35 4.72 5.66
N LEU A 28 -9.61 5.13 5.51
CA LEU A 28 -9.99 6.38 4.85
C LEU A 28 -9.46 7.63 5.58
N GLU A 29 -9.29 7.56 6.91
CA GLU A 29 -8.68 8.63 7.70
C GLU A 29 -7.14 8.63 7.64
N LEU A 30 -6.55 7.47 7.33
CA LEU A 30 -5.12 7.29 7.18
C LEU A 30 -4.62 7.69 5.79
N LEU A 31 -5.40 7.44 4.74
CA LEU A 31 -5.01 7.74 3.35
C LEU A 31 -4.54 9.19 3.13
N PRO A 32 -5.15 10.24 3.70
CA PRO A 32 -4.64 11.62 3.56
C PRO A 32 -3.27 11.86 4.22
N LYS A 33 -2.86 10.99 5.15
CA LYS A 33 -1.58 11.07 5.87
C LYS A 33 -0.48 10.25 5.20
N LEU A 34 -0.86 9.37 4.26
CA LEU A 34 0.05 8.46 3.56
C LEU A 34 0.10 8.81 2.07
N GLN A 35 1.27 8.64 1.48
CA GLN A 35 1.46 8.67 0.04
C GLN A 35 2.09 7.34 -0.36
N PHE A 36 1.26 6.40 -0.82
CA PHE A 36 1.77 5.18 -1.45
C PHE A 36 2.49 5.57 -2.75
N VAL A 37 3.79 5.30 -2.80
CA VAL A 37 4.62 5.54 -3.99
C VAL A 37 4.90 4.25 -4.75
N HIS A 38 4.74 3.12 -4.10
CA HIS A 38 4.91 1.79 -4.64
C HIS A 38 4.13 0.80 -3.78
N MET A 39 3.21 0.05 -4.39
CA MET A 39 2.40 -0.98 -3.73
C MET A 39 1.79 -1.85 -4.84
N PRO A 40 2.43 -2.97 -5.23
CA PRO A 40 2.05 -3.73 -6.44
C PRO A 40 0.58 -4.15 -6.52
N VAL A 41 -0.07 -4.35 -5.36
CA VAL A 41 -1.48 -4.77 -5.27
C VAL A 41 -2.48 -3.61 -5.49
N LEU A 42 -2.11 -2.36 -5.21
CA LEU A 42 -2.99 -1.18 -5.35
C LEU A 42 -2.54 -0.18 -6.43
N MET A 43 -1.34 -0.35 -6.99
CA MET A 43 -0.73 0.62 -7.91
C MET A 43 -0.15 -0.04 -9.16
N ASP A 44 -0.28 0.66 -10.28
CA ASP A 44 0.32 0.27 -11.56
C ASP A 44 1.71 0.84 -11.80
N HIS A 45 2.35 1.38 -10.76
CA HIS A 45 3.75 1.73 -10.80
C HIS A 45 4.60 0.46 -10.83
N LYS A 46 5.11 0.10 -12.01
CA LYS A 46 5.99 -1.07 -12.21
C LYS A 46 7.45 -0.66 -12.12
N TYR A 47 8.31 -1.59 -11.71
CA TYR A 47 9.76 -1.36 -11.52
C TYR A 47 10.50 -0.77 -12.72
N PHE A 48 10.05 -1.06 -13.94
CA PHE A 48 10.78 -0.74 -15.16
C PHE A 48 10.09 0.24 -16.11
N GLY A 49 8.89 0.75 -15.78
CA GLY A 49 8.08 1.53 -16.71
C GLY A 49 7.54 0.68 -17.85
#